data_AF-A0A7X4FHX4-F1
#
_entry.id   AF-A0A7X4FHX4-F1
#
_cell.length_a   1.000
_cell.length_b   1.000
_cell.length_c   1.000
_cell.angle_alpha   90.00
_cell.angle_beta   90.00
_cell.angle_gamma   90.00
#
_symmetry.space_group_name_H-M   'P 1'
#
loop_
_entity.id
_entity.type
_entity.pdbx_description
1 polymer ?
#
loop_
_entity_poly.entity_id
_entity_poly.type
_entity_poly.pdbx_seq_one_letter_code
_entity_poly.pdbx_strand_id
1 'polypeptide(L)' 'MLPNGGATTGVTDFNGDGRTDLADFLLFVNAFGGTDARFDLDGDGTVGLSDFLIFANAFGKN' A
#
# COMPACT_ATOMS: atom_id res chain seq x y z
N MET A 1 -4.60 25.93 18.88
CA MET A 1 -4.03 24.58 19.06
C MET A 1 -4.69 23.67 18.04
N LEU A 2 -4.01 23.38 16.93
CA LEU A 2 -4.46 22.43 15.91
C LEU A 2 -3.46 21.25 15.93
N PRO A 3 -3.90 19.99 15.74
CA PRO A 3 -3.03 18.84 15.84
C PRO A 3 -1.96 18.87 14.75
N ASN A 4 -0.72 18.55 15.15
CA ASN A 4 0.42 18.34 14.27
C ASN A 4 0.23 17.08 13.41
N GLY A 5 0.61 17.17 12.13
CA GLY A 5 0.90 16.02 11.28
C GLY A 5 -0.30 15.43 10.55
N GLY A 6 -0.74 16.09 9.47
CA GLY A 6 -1.48 15.39 8.42
C GLY A 6 -0.54 14.42 7.72
N ALA A 7 -0.47 13.18 8.21
CA ALA A 7 0.16 12.09 7.49
C ALA A 7 -0.57 11.95 6.16
N THR A 8 0.13 12.19 5.06
CA THR A 8 -0.32 11.79 3.74
C THR A 8 -0.32 10.27 3.74
N THR A 9 -1.41 9.64 4.20
CA THR A 9 -1.61 8.19 4.16
C THR A 9 -1.22 7.72 2.76
N GLY A 10 -0.06 7.06 2.67
CA GLY A 10 0.45 6.59 1.39
C GLY A 10 -0.55 5.61 0.79
N VAL A 11 -0.63 5.54 -0.54
CA VAL A 11 -1.53 4.59 -1.24
C VAL A 11 -1.26 3.13 -0.82
N THR A 12 -0.10 2.88 -0.20
CA THR A 12 0.40 1.59 0.26
C THR A 12 0.32 1.37 1.77
N ASP A 13 -0.18 2.33 2.54
CA ASP A 13 -0.56 2.16 3.95
C ASP A 13 -1.94 1.50 3.99
N PHE A 14 -1.95 0.18 3.88
CA PHE A 14 -3.16 -0.59 3.82
C PHE A 14 -3.76 -0.75 5.21
N ASN A 15 -2.96 -0.84 6.27
CA ASN A 15 -3.50 -1.04 7.62
C ASN A 15 -3.97 0.28 8.30
N GLY A 16 -3.58 1.44 7.75
CA GLY A 16 -3.93 2.78 8.22
C GLY A 16 -3.12 3.27 9.42
N ASP A 17 -1.93 2.71 9.67
CA ASP A 17 -1.10 3.06 10.82
C ASP A 17 -0.10 4.21 10.56
N GLY A 18 -0.12 4.77 9.36
CA GLY A 18 0.73 5.87 8.92
C GLY A 18 2.12 5.44 8.47
N ARG A 19 2.32 4.15 8.17
CA ARG A 19 3.58 3.60 7.63
C ARG A 19 3.27 2.71 6.43
N THR A 20 4.27 2.49 5.59
CA THR A 20 4.26 1.39 4.62
C THR A 20 5.34 0.41 5.02
N ASP A 21 4.96 -0.67 5.69
CA ASP A 21 5.90 -1.63 6.27
C ASP A 21 5.48 -3.11 6.08
N LEU A 22 6.09 -4.00 6.87
CA LEU A 22 5.85 -5.43 6.78
C LEU A 22 4.37 -5.79 6.99
N ALA A 23 3.63 -5.05 7.81
CA ALA A 23 2.21 -5.31 8.02
C ALA A 23 1.42 -5.09 6.73
N ASP A 24 1.71 -4.02 5.98
CA ASP A 24 1.10 -3.76 4.68
C ASP A 24 1.52 -4.78 3.63
N PHE A 25 2.77 -5.23 3.66
CA PHE A 25 3.24 -6.29 2.77
C PHE A 25 2.47 -7.60 2.97
N LEU A 26 2.19 -7.99 4.22
CA LEU A 26 1.40 -9.19 4.49
C LEU A 26 -0.04 -9.08 3.97
N LEU A 27 -0.63 -7.88 4.04
CA LEU A 27 -1.95 -7.61 3.44
C LEU A 27 -1.89 -7.70 1.91
N PHE A 28 -0.87 -7.11 1.29
CA PHE A 28 -0.66 -7.16 -0.15
C PHE A 28 -0.48 -8.59 -0.67
N VAL A 29 0.38 -9.40 -0.04
CA VAL A 29 0.63 -10.79 -0.46
C VAL A 29 -0.63 -11.66 -0.35
N ASN A 30 -1.51 -11.39 0.61
CA ASN A 30 -2.79 -12.08 0.71
C ASN A 30 -3.73 -11.81 -0.47
N ALA A 31 -3.59 -10.66 -1.14
CA ALA A 31 -4.37 -10.30 -2.32
C ALA A 31 -3.67 -10.65 -3.66
N PHE A 32 -2.39 -11.05 -3.62
CA PHE A 32 -1.58 -11.29 -4.81
C PHE A 32 -2.17 -12.38 -5.73
N GLY A 33 -2.23 -12.09 -7.02
CA GLY A 33 -2.90 -12.92 -8.03
C GLY A 33 -4.43 -12.76 -8.08
N GLY A 34 -5.00 -11.89 -7.23
CA GLY A 34 -6.41 -11.54 -7.21
C GLY A 34 -6.75 -10.31 -8.04
N THR A 35 -7.94 -9.76 -7.81
CA THR A 35 -8.50 -8.58 -8.52
C THR A 35 -9.06 -7.54 -7.55
N ASP A 36 -8.59 -7.55 -6.30
CA ASP A 36 -9.01 -6.57 -5.30
C ASP A 36 -8.42 -5.20 -5.66
N ALA A 37 -9.29 -4.28 -6.06
CA ALA A 37 -8.94 -2.92 -6.47
C ALA A 37 -8.19 -2.10 -5.40
N ARG A 38 -8.21 -2.54 -4.14
CA ARG A 38 -7.41 -1.91 -3.08
C ARG A 38 -5.91 -2.16 -3.23
N PHE A 39 -5.54 -3.30 -3.82
CA PHE A 39 -4.15 -3.72 -3.97
C PHE A 39 -3.67 -3.67 -5.44
N ASP A 40 -4.58 -3.38 -6.37
CA ASP A 40 -4.31 -3.03 -7.77
C ASP A 40 -3.89 -1.54 -7.84
N LEU A 41 -2.59 -1.31 -7.75
CA LEU A 41 -1.97 -0.01 -7.63
C LEU A 41 -1.70 0.63 -9.01
N ASP A 42 -1.58 -0.17 -10.06
CA ASP A 42 -1.42 0.33 -11.43
C ASP A 42 -2.73 0.44 -12.23
N GLY A 43 -3.79 -0.20 -11.74
CA GLY A 43 -5.14 -0.15 -12.32
C GLY A 43 -5.34 -1.09 -13.50
N ASP A 44 -4.52 -2.14 -13.66
CA ASP A 44 -4.62 -3.11 -14.76
C ASP A 44 -5.69 -4.19 -14.54
N GLY A 45 -6.30 -4.21 -13.35
CA GLY A 45 -7.35 -5.14 -12.95
C GLY A 45 -6.83 -6.42 -12.27
N THR A 46 -5.52 -6.55 -12.05
CA THR A 46 -4.89 -7.69 -11.38
C THR A 46 -3.92 -7.21 -10.31
N VAL A 47 -3.89 -7.88 -9.16
CA VAL A 47 -2.85 -7.64 -8.14
C VAL A 47 -1.62 -8.48 -8.51
N GLY A 48 -0.62 -7.85 -9.11
CA GLY A 48 0.52 -8.51 -9.73
C GLY A 48 1.88 -7.88 -9.45
N LEU A 49 2.85 -8.22 -10.31
CA LEU A 49 4.24 -7.79 -10.16
C LEU A 49 4.39 -6.27 -10.33
N SER A 50 3.61 -5.66 -11.21
CA SER A 50 3.63 -4.21 -11.42
C SER A 50 3.25 -3.47 -10.14
N ASP A 51 2.20 -3.92 -9.45
CA ASP A 51 1.77 -3.36 -8.16
C ASP A 51 2.84 -3.56 -7.09
N PHE A 52 3.48 -4.73 -7.08
CA PHE A 52 4.58 -4.98 -6.15
C PHE A 52 5.73 -3.98 -6.33
N LEU A 53 6.08 -3.60 -7.57
CA LEU A 53 7.12 -2.61 -7.82
C LEU A 53 6.73 -1.21 -7.33
N ILE A 54 5.44 -0.84 -7.45
CA ILE A 54 4.89 0.40 -6.88
C ILE A 54 4.99 0.35 -5.35
N PHE A 55 4.55 -0.75 -4.74
CA PHE A 55 4.62 -0.97 -3.30
C PHE A 55 6.06 -0.91 -2.78
N ALA A 56 7.00 -1.62 -3.43
CA ALA A 56 8.40 -1.67 -3.04
C ALA A 56 9.07 -0.28 -3.11
N ASN A 57 8.66 0.57 -4.07
CA ASN A 57 9.13 1.94 -4.13
C ASN A 57 8.60 2.80 -2.97
N ALA A 58 7.45 2.47 -2.37
CA ALA A 58 6.90 3.16 -1.21
C ALA A 58 7.37 2.58 0.14
N PHE A 59 7.88 1.34 0.14
CA PHE A 59 8.25 0.63 1.36
C PHE A 59 9.28 1.37 2.23
N GLY A 60 8.99 1.48 3.53
CA GLY A 60 9.83 2.18 4.51
C GLY A 60 9.77 3.71 4.44
N LYS A 61 8.82 4.27 3.67
CA LYS A 61 8.53 5.72 3.62
C LYS A 61 7.33 6.05 4.53
N ASN A 62 7.29 7.30 5.00
CA ASN A 62 6.26 7.88 5.88
C ASN A 62 5.41 8.88 5.10
#